data_AF-A0AA87XYF1-F1
#
_entry.id   AF-A0AA87XYF1-F1
#
_cell.length_a   1.000
_cell.length_b   1.000
_cell.length_c   1.000
_cell.angle_alpha   90.00
_cell.angle_beta   90.00
_cell.angle_gamma   90.00
#
_symmetry.space_group_name_H-M   'P 1'
#
loop_
_entity.id
_entity.type
_entity.pdbx_description
1 polymer ?
#
loop_
_entity_poly.entity_id
_entity_poly.type
_entity_poly.pdbx_seq_one_letter_code
_entity_poly.pdbx_strand_id
1 'polypeptide(L)'
;MQTLPGWVGHQSGLDIDIRPLRLDGLELPVTWKDTRYYDHDATAKLIKLFFECGAIKVIYFNDKKIPRVVPRSHHDNHFHVTILA
;
A
#
# COMPACT_ATOMS: atom_id res chain seq x y z
N MET A 1 9.84 -10.79 -24.44
CA MET A 1 9.43 -11.12 -23.06
C MET A 1 8.40 -10.09 -22.63
N GLN A 2 7.15 -10.50 -22.45
CA GLN A 2 6.04 -9.61 -22.17
C GLN A 2 5.99 -9.37 -20.65
N THR A 3 6.29 -8.14 -20.20
CA THR A 3 6.18 -7.77 -18.79
C THR A 3 4.71 -7.55 -18.45
N LEU A 4 4.20 -8.25 -17.43
CA LEU A 4 2.87 -7.97 -16.90
C LEU A 4 2.88 -6.59 -16.20
N PRO A 5 1.74 -5.88 -16.13
CA PRO A 5 1.66 -4.59 -15.43
C PRO A 5 1.80 -4.84 -13.93
N GLY A 6 2.96 -4.50 -13.34
CA GLY A 6 3.26 -4.70 -11.91
C GLY A 6 4.74 -4.90 -11.59
N TRP A 7 5.56 -5.28 -12.58
CA TRP A 7 6.88 -5.87 -12.35
C TRP A 7 8.08 -4.91 -12.45
N VAL A 8 7.87 -3.60 -12.38
CA VAL A 8 9.00 -2.62 -12.43
C VAL A 8 9.64 -2.39 -11.05
N GLY A 9 9.09 -2.99 -9.98
CA GLY A 9 9.67 -3.03 -8.63
C GLY A 9 10.01 -4.44 -8.16
N HIS A 10 10.40 -4.61 -6.89
CA HIS A 10 10.63 -5.90 -6.21
C HIS A 10 11.86 -6.70 -6.67
N GLN A 11 12.78 -6.08 -7.41
CA GLN A 11 13.99 -6.75 -7.89
C GLN A 11 15.12 -6.77 -6.85
N SER A 12 15.13 -5.82 -5.92
CA SER A 12 16.17 -5.65 -4.91
C SER A 12 15.86 -6.36 -3.59
N GLY A 13 14.64 -6.85 -3.39
CA GLY A 13 14.15 -7.34 -2.11
C GLY A 13 13.82 -6.25 -1.08
N LEU A 14 13.78 -4.98 -1.49
CA LEU A 14 13.49 -3.82 -0.62
C LEU A 14 12.07 -3.27 -0.79
N ASP A 15 11.25 -3.96 -1.57
CA ASP A 15 9.88 -3.56 -1.90
C ASP A 15 8.89 -4.56 -1.30
N ILE A 16 7.75 -4.05 -0.81
CA ILE A 16 6.74 -4.85 -0.12
C ILE A 16 5.36 -4.33 -0.53
N ASP A 17 4.48 -5.21 -1.02
CA ASP A 17 3.08 -4.90 -1.28
C ASP A 17 2.20 -5.41 -0.13
N ILE A 18 1.38 -4.53 0.42
CA ILE A 18 0.52 -4.85 1.57
C ILE A 18 -0.92 -4.49 1.24
N ARG A 19 -1.84 -5.43 1.47
CA ARG A 19 -3.28 -5.21 1.29
C ARG A 19 -3.79 -4.23 2.36
N PRO A 20 -4.70 -3.29 2.02
CA PRO A 20 -5.34 -2.44 3.00
C PRO A 20 -6.17 -3.26 3.99
N LEU A 21 -6.34 -2.73 5.19
CA LEU A 21 -7.04 -3.44 6.26
C LEU A 21 -8.55 -3.42 6.02
N ARG A 22 -9.20 -4.48 6.50
CA ARG A 22 -10.64 -4.63 6.46
C ARG A 22 -11.25 -4.47 7.85
N LEU A 23 -12.40 -3.82 7.92
CA LEU A 23 -13.18 -3.63 9.15
C LEU A 23 -13.61 -4.96 9.78
N ASP A 24 -13.77 -6.01 8.97
CA ASP A 24 -14.20 -7.33 9.42
C ASP A 24 -13.06 -8.29 9.78
N GLY A 25 -11.81 -7.84 9.63
CA GLY A 25 -10.61 -8.63 9.95
C GLY A 25 -10.40 -9.87 9.08
N LEU A 26 -11.18 -10.06 8.01
CA LEU A 26 -11.05 -11.22 7.13
C LEU A 26 -9.91 -11.02 6.12
N GLU A 27 -9.26 -12.12 5.70
CA GLU A 27 -8.18 -12.10 4.70
C GLU A 27 -8.70 -12.08 3.25
N LEU A 28 -9.68 -11.23 2.97
CA LEU A 28 -10.32 -11.12 1.65
C LEU A 28 -9.80 -9.92 0.84
N PRO A 29 -10.02 -9.89 -0.49
CA PRO A 29 -9.73 -8.72 -1.31
C PRO A 29 -10.48 -7.46 -0.81
N VAL A 30 -9.85 -6.30 -0.91
CA VAL A 30 -10.46 -4.99 -0.63
C VAL A 30 -9.76 -3.91 -1.46
N THR A 31 -10.46 -2.81 -1.73
CA THR A 31 -9.88 -1.61 -2.34
C THR A 31 -10.20 -0.40 -1.47
N TRP A 32 -9.43 0.70 -1.57
CA TRP A 32 -9.74 1.91 -0.80
C TRP A 32 -11.11 2.53 -1.14
N LYS A 33 -11.69 2.16 -2.29
CA LYS A 33 -13.01 2.61 -2.74
C LYS A 33 -14.16 1.80 -2.12
N ASP A 34 -13.86 0.70 -1.43
CA ASP A 34 -14.86 -0.16 -0.80
C ASP A 34 -15.40 0.51 0.46
N THR A 35 -16.58 1.12 0.36
CA THR A 35 -17.21 1.85 1.47
C THR A 35 -17.74 0.95 2.58
N ARG A 36 -17.80 -0.37 2.37
CA ARG A 36 -18.38 -1.32 3.32
C ARG A 36 -17.31 -1.99 4.19
N TYR A 37 -16.19 -2.36 3.59
CA TYR A 37 -15.21 -3.21 4.26
C TYR A 37 -13.83 -2.56 4.43
N TYR A 38 -13.49 -1.51 3.69
CA TYR A 38 -12.19 -0.86 3.85
C TYR A 38 -12.09 -0.13 5.19
N ASP A 39 -11.07 -0.46 5.97
CA ASP A 39 -10.71 0.27 7.18
C ASP A 39 -9.66 1.34 6.86
N HIS A 40 -10.15 2.55 6.58
CA HIS A 40 -9.31 3.72 6.32
C HIS A 40 -8.37 4.02 7.51
N ASP A 41 -8.91 4.07 8.72
CA ASP A 41 -8.18 4.56 9.88
C ASP A 41 -7.08 3.57 10.32
N ALA A 42 -7.38 2.27 10.29
CA ALA A 42 -6.38 1.25 10.57
C ALA A 42 -5.29 1.22 9.48
N THR A 43 -5.67 1.36 8.20
CA THR A 43 -4.71 1.42 7.08
C THR A 43 -3.82 2.65 7.20
N ALA A 44 -4.38 3.82 7.51
CA ALA A 44 -3.62 5.05 7.74
C ALA A 44 -2.66 4.93 8.92
N LYS A 45 -3.09 4.28 10.01
CA LYS A 45 -2.25 4.00 11.17
C LYS A 45 -1.08 3.08 10.80
N LEU A 46 -1.32 2.02 10.03
CA LEU A 46 -0.26 1.11 9.58
C LEU A 46 0.77 1.82 8.69
N ILE A 47 0.30 2.62 7.72
CA ILE A 47 1.17 3.44 6.85
C ILE A 47 1.99 4.43 7.68
N LYS A 48 1.38 5.07 8.68
CA LYS A 48 2.09 5.96 9.61
C LYS A 48 3.21 5.21 10.35
N LEU A 49 2.95 3.99 10.83
CA LEU A 49 3.96 3.19 11.52
C LEU A 49 5.15 2.85 10.62
N PHE A 50 4.94 2.58 9.32
CA PHE A 50 6.06 2.42 8.38
C PHE A 50 6.96 3.66 8.34
N PHE A 51 6.36 4.85 8.26
CA PHE A 51 7.12 6.10 8.26
C PHE A 51 7.79 6.43 9.60
N GLU A 52 7.28 5.92 10.72
CA GLU A 52 7.87 6.15 12.05
C GLU A 52 8.99 5.16 12.38
N CYS A 53 8.87 3.90 11.94
CA CYS A 53 9.80 2.84 12.31
C CYS A 53 10.93 2.60 11.29
N GLY A 54 10.78 3.07 10.05
CA GLY A 54 11.65 2.69 8.94
C GLY A 54 12.27 3.86 8.18
N ALA A 55 13.43 3.58 7.57
CA ALA A 55 14.00 4.44 6.53
C ALA A 55 13.20 4.24 5.23
N ILE A 56 12.01 4.82 5.12
CA ILE A 56 11.12 4.65 3.97
C ILE A 56 11.51 5.58 2.83
N LYS A 57 11.69 5.02 1.63
CA LYS A 57 11.93 5.79 0.40
C LYS A 57 10.63 6.32 -0.18
N VAL A 58 9.62 5.46 -0.33
CA VAL A 58 8.30 5.84 -0.87
C VAL A 58 7.25 4.85 -0.45
N ILE A 59 6.00 5.33 -0.32
CA ILE A 59 4.81 4.48 -0.26
C ILE A 59 3.88 4.89 -1.40
N TYR A 60 3.60 3.96 -2.34
CA TYR A 60 2.58 4.19 -3.36
C TYR A 60 1.23 3.67 -2.89
N PHE A 61 0.22 4.54 -2.88
CA PHE A 61 -1.17 4.18 -2.58
C PHE A 61 -2.14 5.24 -3.13
N ASN A 62 -3.31 4.82 -3.56
CA ASN A 62 -4.26 5.73 -4.22
C ASN A 62 -5.29 6.38 -3.30
N ASP A 63 -5.37 5.99 -2.02
CA ASP A 63 -6.18 6.75 -1.07
C ASP A 63 -5.49 8.07 -0.69
N LYS A 64 -5.89 9.14 -1.38
CA LYS A 64 -5.34 10.49 -1.19
C LYS A 64 -5.72 11.12 0.15
N LYS A 65 -6.60 10.51 0.93
CA LYS A 65 -6.94 10.96 2.29
C LYS A 65 -5.82 10.62 3.28
N ILE A 66 -5.01 9.59 2.98
CA ILE A 66 -3.86 9.23 3.80
C ILE A 66 -2.69 10.15 3.46
N PRO A 67 -2.07 10.82 4.44
CA PRO A 67 -0.97 11.73 4.17
C PRO A 67 0.29 10.99 3.69
N ARG A 68 1.12 11.68 2.90
CA ARG A 68 2.46 11.25 2.44
C ARG A 68 2.51 10.05 1.48
N VAL A 69 1.38 9.44 1.12
CA VAL A 69 1.36 8.44 0.05
C VAL A 69 1.46 9.10 -1.33
N VAL A 70 2.05 8.38 -2.29
CA VAL A 70 2.17 8.84 -3.67
C VAL A 70 1.21 8.02 -4.56
N PRO A 71 0.21 8.64 -5.19
CA PRO A 71 -0.68 7.92 -6.10
C PRO A 71 0.06 7.35 -7.30
N ARG A 72 -0.28 6.11 -7.70
CA ARG A 72 0.29 5.44 -8.87
C ARG A 72 -0.72 4.47 -9.46
N SER A 73 -0.68 4.29 -10.79
CA SER A 73 -1.56 3.32 -11.46
C SER A 73 -1.47 1.95 -10.79
N HIS A 74 -2.60 1.26 -10.65
CA HIS A 74 -2.74 -0.08 -10.06
C HIS A 74 -2.60 -0.22 -8.53
N HIS A 75 -2.50 0.87 -7.76
CA HIS A 75 -2.37 0.83 -6.29
C HIS A 75 -3.69 1.10 -5.56
N ASP A 76 -4.80 0.57 -6.08
CA ASP A 76 -6.13 0.73 -5.48
C ASP A 76 -6.42 -0.34 -4.39
N ASN A 77 -5.72 -1.47 -4.43
CA ASN A 77 -5.98 -2.66 -3.60
C ASN A 77 -4.77 -3.12 -2.77
N HIS A 78 -3.69 -2.36 -2.79
CA HIS A 78 -2.48 -2.54 -1.98
C HIS A 78 -1.73 -1.21 -1.90
N PHE A 79 -0.99 -1.01 -0.82
CA PHE A 79 0.05 0.01 -0.76
C PHE A 79 1.43 -0.66 -0.91
N HIS A 80 2.25 -0.08 -1.76
CA HIS A 80 3.61 -0.54 -2.05
C HIS A 80 4.60 0.27 -1.22
N VAL A 81 5.44 -0.39 -0.45
CA VAL A 81 6.47 0.23 0.40
C VAL A 81 7.83 -0.07 -0.19
N THR A 82 8.65 0.96 -0.43
CA THR A 82 10.08 0.80 -0.73
C THR A 82 10.91 1.32 0.44
N ILE A 83 11.85 0.51 0.93
CA ILE A 83 12.78 0.86 2.00
C ILE A 83 14.06 1.47 1.39
N LEU A 84 14.71 2.40 2.10
CA LEU A 84 16.04 2.91 1.77
C LEU A 84 17.08 1.81 2.00
N ALA A 85 17.99 1.65 1.04
CA ALA A 85 19.15 0.78 1.16
C ALA A 85 20.22 1.41 2.06
#